data_AF-A0A1I1FSQ1-F1
#
_entry.id   AF-A0A1I1FSQ1-F1
#
_cell.length_a   1.000
_cell.length_b   1.000
_cell.length_c   1.000
_cell.angle_alpha   90.00
_cell.angle_beta   90.00
_cell.angle_gamma   90.00
#
_symmetry.space_group_name_H-M   'P 1'
#
loop_
_entity.id
_entity.type
_entity.pdbx_description
1 polymer ?
#
loop_
_entity_poly.entity_id
_entity_poly.type
_entity_poly.pdbx_seq_one_letter_code
_entity_poly.pdbx_strand_id
1 'polypeptide(L)'
;MNNNQLAEVARILGVSEDSISAMDDEIKKSMAVVFETVAIRNDDDKKAVFETLDNLWQKGSIYIELAEVAKSTGITLNTLRSLDYETQQTIVYEFMADSSQTERFYDLVNKSLAVADLPNVAKLIGTPVRELRTLPRRIQENICGAYTMEYDADSTNIELIDHIREMIAP
;
A
#
# COMPACT_ATOMS: atom_id res chain seq x y z
N MET A 1 -15.02 -7.64 14.18
CA MET A 1 -16.02 -8.38 13.39
C MET A 1 -16.57 -9.50 14.25
N ASN A 2 -17.89 -9.64 14.35
CA ASN A 2 -18.53 -10.77 15.06
C ASN A 2 -18.79 -11.95 14.10
N ASN A 3 -19.15 -13.13 14.64
CA ASN A 3 -19.35 -14.34 13.84
C ASN A 3 -20.45 -14.20 12.77
N ASN A 4 -21.52 -13.46 13.06
CA ASN A 4 -22.60 -13.24 12.09
C ASN A 4 -22.12 -12.37 10.91
N GLN A 5 -21.37 -11.31 11.19
CA GLN A 5 -20.76 -10.46 10.16
C GLN A 5 -19.77 -11.28 9.32
N LEU A 6 -18.98 -12.15 9.96
CA LEU A 6 -18.01 -13.00 9.28
C LEU A 6 -18.67 -13.95 8.28
N ALA A 7 -19.69 -14.71 8.73
CA ALA A 7 -20.44 -15.62 7.89
C ALA A 7 -21.10 -14.89 6.71
N GLU A 8 -21.60 -13.68 6.95
CA GLU A 8 -22.24 -12.88 5.91
C GLU A 8 -21.23 -12.31 4.89
N VAL A 9 -20.06 -11.83 5.33
CA VAL A 9 -18.96 -11.44 4.41
C VAL A 9 -18.58 -12.61 3.52
N ALA A 10 -18.34 -13.78 4.12
CA ALA A 10 -17.95 -14.99 3.40
C ALA A 10 -19.02 -15.38 2.36
N ARG A 11 -20.30 -15.31 2.74
CA ARG A 11 -21.45 -15.59 1.86
C ARG A 11 -21.56 -14.60 0.70
N ILE A 12 -21.40 -13.30 0.94
CA ILE A 12 -21.46 -12.27 -0.12
C ILE A 12 -20.33 -12.46 -1.13
N LEU A 13 -19.12 -12.71 -0.64
CA LEU A 13 -17.93 -12.88 -1.47
C LEU A 13 -17.86 -14.25 -2.15
N GLY A 14 -18.62 -15.24 -1.68
CA GLY A 14 -18.55 -16.61 -2.17
C GLY A 14 -17.24 -17.32 -1.78
N VAL A 15 -16.67 -16.96 -0.63
CA VAL A 15 -15.43 -17.55 -0.08
C VAL A 15 -15.71 -18.27 1.24
N SER A 16 -14.73 -19.00 1.78
CA SER A 16 -14.88 -19.67 3.08
C SER A 16 -14.78 -18.67 4.25
N GLU A 17 -15.46 -18.98 5.35
CA GLU A 17 -15.31 -18.26 6.62
C GLU A 17 -13.86 -18.27 7.13
N ASP A 18 -13.13 -19.36 6.89
CA ASP A 18 -11.71 -19.48 7.22
C ASP A 18 -10.85 -18.46 6.47
N SER A 19 -11.17 -18.19 5.19
CA SER A 19 -10.46 -17.19 4.38
C SER A 19 -10.57 -15.80 5.00
N ILE A 20 -11.74 -15.44 5.54
CA ILE A 20 -11.93 -14.15 6.22
C ILE A 20 -11.28 -14.19 7.61
N SER A 21 -11.40 -15.30 8.33
CA SER A 21 -10.88 -15.46 9.70
C SER A 21 -9.37 -15.31 9.78
N ALA A 22 -8.65 -15.82 8.77
CA ALA A 22 -7.20 -15.73 8.67
C ALA A 22 -6.67 -14.30 8.42
N MET A 23 -7.55 -13.36 8.04
CA MET A 23 -7.15 -11.99 7.76
C MET A 23 -6.74 -11.22 9.01
N ASP A 24 -5.89 -10.22 8.78
CA ASP A 24 -5.49 -9.25 9.78
C ASP A 24 -6.70 -8.51 10.39
N ASP A 25 -6.60 -8.14 11.67
CA ASP A 25 -7.66 -7.46 12.40
C ASP A 25 -8.04 -6.11 11.77
N GLU A 26 -7.10 -5.41 11.13
CA GLU A 26 -7.39 -4.17 10.40
C GLU A 26 -8.36 -4.41 9.23
N ILE A 27 -8.15 -5.49 8.46
CA ILE A 27 -9.01 -5.85 7.34
C ILE A 27 -10.38 -6.28 7.83
N LYS A 28 -10.44 -7.16 8.85
CA LYS A 28 -11.70 -7.60 9.46
C LYS A 28 -12.48 -6.43 10.07
N LYS A 29 -11.81 -5.44 10.65
CA LYS A 29 -12.44 -4.23 11.16
C LYS A 29 -13.02 -3.38 10.02
N SER A 30 -12.25 -3.18 8.95
CA SER A 30 -12.70 -2.47 7.75
C SER A 30 -13.93 -3.14 7.12
N MET A 31 -13.94 -4.48 7.02
CA MET A 31 -15.09 -5.24 6.52
C MET A 31 -16.33 -5.08 7.41
N ALA A 32 -16.16 -5.08 8.74
CA ALA A 32 -17.27 -4.85 9.66
C ALA A 32 -17.88 -3.44 9.50
N VAL A 33 -17.05 -2.43 9.25
CA VAL A 33 -17.52 -1.05 9.01
C VAL A 33 -18.36 -0.95 7.74
N VAL A 34 -18.04 -1.70 6.68
CA VAL A 34 -18.87 -1.74 5.46
C VAL A 34 -20.30 -2.18 5.79
N PHE A 35 -20.46 -3.18 6.68
CA PHE A 35 -21.78 -3.60 7.13
C PHE A 35 -22.51 -2.59 8.01
N GLU A 36 -21.78 -1.88 8.87
CA GLU A 36 -22.38 -0.90 9.78
C GLU A 36 -22.86 0.36 9.04
N THR A 37 -22.26 0.66 7.89
CA THR A 37 -22.48 1.91 7.17
C THR A 37 -23.41 1.77 5.97
N VAL A 38 -23.53 0.58 5.37
CA VAL A 38 -24.29 0.42 4.12
C VAL A 38 -25.72 -0.07 4.36
N ALA A 39 -26.68 0.81 4.10
CA ALA A 39 -28.08 0.44 3.98
C ALA A 39 -28.36 -0.06 2.55
N ILE A 40 -28.40 -1.37 2.36
CA ILE A 40 -28.70 -1.98 1.05
C ILE A 40 -30.18 -1.79 0.72
N ARG A 41 -30.49 -1.00 -0.30
CA ARG A 41 -31.88 -0.69 -0.71
C ARG A 41 -32.20 -1.18 -2.12
N ASN A 42 -31.18 -1.29 -2.98
CA ASN A 42 -31.32 -1.74 -4.36
C ASN A 42 -30.14 -2.66 -4.76
N ASP A 43 -30.13 -3.13 -6.01
CA ASP A 43 -29.08 -4.01 -6.51
C ASP A 43 -27.74 -3.29 -6.77
N ASP A 44 -27.77 -1.98 -7.03
CA ASP A 44 -26.56 -1.16 -7.16
C ASP A 44 -25.82 -1.06 -5.81
N ASP A 45 -26.56 -0.90 -4.70
CA ASP A 45 -26.01 -0.90 -3.35
C ASP A 45 -25.38 -2.26 -3.02
N LYS A 46 -26.02 -3.37 -3.42
CA LYS A 46 -25.44 -4.72 -3.25
C LYS A 46 -24.13 -4.86 -4.00
N LYS A 47 -24.09 -4.38 -5.24
CA LYS A 47 -22.89 -4.41 -6.07
C LYS A 47 -21.77 -3.58 -5.44
N ALA A 48 -22.06 -2.37 -4.96
CA ALA A 48 -21.09 -1.52 -4.28
C ALA A 48 -20.53 -2.16 -3.00
N VAL A 49 -21.39 -2.80 -2.19
CA VAL A 49 -20.96 -3.58 -1.02
C VAL A 49 -20.04 -4.72 -1.42
N PHE A 50 -20.44 -5.50 -2.43
CA PHE A 50 -19.63 -6.61 -2.93
C PHE A 50 -18.26 -6.13 -3.38
N GLU A 51 -18.20 -5.10 -4.24
CA GLU A 51 -16.93 -4.55 -4.74
C GLU A 51 -16.04 -4.02 -3.60
N THR A 52 -16.63 -3.39 -2.60
CA THR A 52 -15.87 -2.89 -1.44
C THR A 52 -15.31 -4.04 -0.61
N LEU A 53 -16.11 -5.06 -0.33
CA LEU A 53 -15.68 -6.25 0.41
C LEU A 53 -14.64 -7.05 -0.38
N ASP A 54 -14.79 -7.17 -1.70
CA ASP A 54 -13.87 -7.89 -2.57
C ASP A 54 -12.50 -7.21 -2.59
N ASN A 55 -12.46 -5.88 -2.71
CA ASN A 55 -11.22 -5.11 -2.59
C ASN A 55 -10.53 -5.31 -1.24
N LEU A 56 -11.30 -5.33 -0.14
CA LEU A 56 -10.75 -5.61 1.20
C LEU A 56 -10.25 -7.05 1.31
N TRP A 57 -10.94 -8.01 0.71
CA TRP A 57 -10.56 -9.41 0.71
C TRP A 57 -9.28 -9.66 -0.08
N GLN A 58 -9.14 -9.05 -1.26
CA GLN A 58 -7.92 -9.08 -2.05
C GLN A 58 -6.75 -8.47 -1.27
N LYS A 59 -6.95 -7.30 -0.65
CA LYS A 59 -5.93 -6.65 0.19
C LYS A 59 -5.54 -7.53 1.38
N GLY A 60 -6.51 -8.16 2.05
CA GLY A 60 -6.26 -9.11 3.14
C GLY A 60 -5.47 -10.33 2.71
N SER A 61 -5.75 -10.85 1.51
CA SER A 61 -5.01 -11.98 0.92
C SER A 61 -3.55 -11.60 0.65
N ILE A 62 -3.29 -10.41 0.10
CA ILE A 62 -1.94 -9.88 -0.05
C ILE A 62 -1.22 -9.77 1.30
N TYR A 63 -1.90 -9.29 2.35
CA TYR A 63 -1.29 -9.14 3.67
C TYR A 63 -0.92 -10.47 4.33
N ILE A 64 -1.67 -11.54 4.05
CA ILE A 64 -1.34 -12.91 4.48
C ILE A 64 -0.07 -13.37 3.78
N GLU A 65 0.00 -13.24 2.45
CA GLU A 65 1.18 -13.68 1.68
C GLU A 65 2.42 -12.84 2.00
N LEU A 66 2.29 -11.53 2.24
CA LEU A 66 3.40 -10.71 2.71
C LEU A 66 4.00 -11.20 4.03
N ALA A 67 3.21 -11.85 4.89
CA ALA A 67 3.73 -12.46 6.11
C ALA A 67 4.60 -13.69 5.81
N GLU A 68 4.29 -14.45 4.77
CA GLU A 68 5.13 -15.56 4.30
C GLU A 68 6.38 -15.06 3.59
N VAL A 69 6.28 -14.01 2.76
CA VAL A 69 7.42 -13.31 2.18
C VAL A 69 8.37 -12.83 3.28
N ALA A 70 7.85 -12.21 4.34
CA ALA A 70 8.65 -11.73 5.46
C ALA A 70 9.42 -12.87 6.15
N LYS A 71 8.76 -13.99 6.41
CA LYS A 71 9.39 -15.18 7.01
C LYS A 71 10.47 -15.78 6.11
N SER A 72 10.24 -15.83 4.80
CA SER A 72 11.15 -16.46 3.84
C SER A 72 12.37 -15.60 3.50
N THR A 73 12.20 -14.28 3.46
CA THR A 73 13.24 -13.35 2.98
C THR A 73 14.00 -12.66 4.11
N GLY A 74 13.40 -12.54 5.29
CA GLY A 74 13.93 -11.73 6.40
C GLY A 74 13.60 -10.23 6.29
N ILE A 75 12.91 -9.78 5.24
CA ILE A 75 12.37 -8.42 5.16
C ILE A 75 11.22 -8.30 6.16
N THR A 76 11.20 -7.21 6.94
CA THR A 76 10.16 -7.08 7.98
C THR A 76 8.77 -6.92 7.36
N LEU A 77 7.76 -7.53 7.99
CA LEU A 77 6.36 -7.37 7.55
C LEU A 77 5.92 -5.90 7.55
N ASN A 78 6.41 -5.11 8.51
CA ASN A 78 6.13 -3.67 8.57
C ASN A 78 6.68 -2.94 7.33
N THR A 79 7.90 -3.25 6.90
CA THR A 79 8.49 -2.70 5.68
C THR A 79 7.67 -3.08 4.45
N LEU A 80 7.26 -4.34 4.33
CA LEU A 80 6.43 -4.79 3.20
C LEU A 80 5.07 -4.09 3.17
N ARG A 81 4.42 -3.95 4.33
CA ARG A 81 3.12 -3.26 4.46
C ARG A 81 3.21 -1.74 4.27
N SER A 82 4.39 -1.12 4.41
CA SER A 82 4.56 0.32 4.16
C SER A 82 4.70 0.68 2.69
N LEU A 83 4.96 -0.30 1.82
CA LEU A 83 5.05 -0.07 0.38
C LEU A 83 3.67 0.26 -0.19
N ASP A 84 3.64 0.89 -1.36
CA ASP A 84 2.39 1.08 -2.09
C ASP A 84 1.77 -0.28 -2.49
N TYR A 85 0.45 -0.30 -2.65
CA TYR A 85 -0.28 -1.55 -2.86
C TYR A 85 0.13 -2.28 -4.16
N GLU A 86 0.51 -1.55 -5.21
CA GLU A 86 0.96 -2.15 -6.48
C GLU A 86 2.30 -2.88 -6.29
N THR A 87 3.24 -2.28 -5.55
CA THR A 87 4.49 -2.94 -5.15
C THR A 87 4.21 -4.17 -4.29
N GLN A 88 3.30 -4.08 -3.31
CA GLN A 88 2.92 -5.23 -2.47
C GLN A 88 2.41 -6.40 -3.30
N GLN A 89 1.50 -6.14 -4.25
CA GLN A 89 0.98 -7.15 -5.17
C GLN A 89 2.09 -7.76 -6.03
N THR A 90 2.97 -6.93 -6.58
CA THR A 90 4.11 -7.38 -7.40
C THR A 90 5.01 -8.34 -6.62
N ILE A 91 5.34 -8.01 -5.37
CA ILE A 91 6.14 -8.87 -4.50
C ILE A 91 5.46 -10.22 -4.26
N VAL A 92 4.16 -10.21 -3.93
CA VAL A 92 3.41 -11.45 -3.70
C VAL A 92 3.36 -12.30 -4.98
N TYR A 93 3.09 -11.71 -6.14
CA TYR A 93 3.06 -12.47 -7.40
C TYR A 93 4.41 -13.05 -7.78
N GLU A 94 5.50 -12.28 -7.67
CA GLU A 94 6.85 -12.79 -7.92
C GLU A 94 7.22 -13.90 -6.91
N PHE A 95 6.83 -13.75 -5.64
CA PHE A 95 7.07 -14.77 -4.61
C PHE A 95 6.30 -16.07 -4.85
N MET A 96 5.03 -15.99 -5.28
CA MET A 96 4.23 -17.16 -5.64
C MET A 96 4.78 -17.87 -6.89
N ALA A 97 5.39 -17.12 -7.81
CA ALA A 97 5.99 -17.68 -9.01
C ALA A 97 7.34 -18.36 -8.71
N ASP A 98 8.20 -17.73 -7.92
CA ASP A 98 9.49 -18.27 -7.50
C ASP A 98 9.98 -17.61 -6.20
N SER A 99 9.73 -18.28 -5.08
CA SER A 99 10.10 -17.81 -3.75
C SER A 99 11.61 -17.85 -3.45
N SER A 100 12.41 -18.46 -4.34
CA SER A 100 13.86 -18.59 -4.14
C SER A 100 14.65 -17.31 -4.46
N GLN A 101 14.03 -16.33 -5.13
CA GLN A 101 14.70 -15.12 -5.59
C GLN A 101 14.80 -14.03 -4.51
N THR A 102 15.41 -14.34 -3.37
CA THR A 102 15.51 -13.40 -2.24
C THR A 102 16.12 -12.04 -2.63
N GLU A 103 17.20 -12.04 -3.42
CA GLU A 103 17.86 -10.80 -3.89
C GLU A 103 16.92 -9.91 -4.71
N ARG A 104 16.04 -10.52 -5.52
CA ARG A 104 15.07 -9.80 -6.34
C ARG A 104 14.04 -9.09 -5.47
N PHE A 105 13.56 -9.72 -4.40
CA PHE A 105 12.63 -9.08 -3.46
C PHE A 105 13.29 -7.90 -2.74
N TYR A 106 14.55 -8.04 -2.31
CA TYR A 106 15.29 -6.91 -1.75
C TYR A 106 15.44 -5.75 -2.74
N ASP A 107 15.75 -6.04 -4.02
CA ASP A 107 15.85 -5.02 -5.07
C ASP A 107 14.52 -4.28 -5.28
N LEU A 108 13.39 -5.01 -5.35
CA LEU A 108 12.05 -4.40 -5.47
C LEU A 108 11.72 -3.51 -4.27
N VAL A 109 11.94 -4.00 -3.06
CA VAL A 109 11.66 -3.26 -1.82
C VAL A 109 12.54 -2.01 -1.74
N ASN A 110 13.85 -2.14 -1.96
CA ASN A 110 14.79 -1.01 -1.90
C ASN A 110 14.45 0.06 -2.93
N LYS A 111 14.11 -0.37 -4.15
CA LYS A 111 13.64 0.56 -5.19
C LYS A 111 12.40 1.30 -4.70
N SER A 112 11.36 0.62 -4.26
CA SER A 112 10.12 1.27 -3.81
C SER A 112 10.36 2.23 -2.63
N LEU A 113 11.17 1.83 -1.65
CA LEU A 113 11.51 2.68 -0.50
C LEU A 113 12.29 3.94 -0.88
N ALA A 114 13.19 3.85 -1.87
CA ALA A 114 13.99 4.99 -2.32
C ALA A 114 13.16 6.17 -2.85
N VAL A 115 11.87 5.94 -3.16
CA VAL A 115 10.94 6.96 -3.65
C VAL A 115 9.67 7.06 -2.80
N ALA A 116 9.65 6.46 -1.60
CA ALA A 116 8.47 6.40 -0.74
C ALA A 116 7.98 7.79 -0.31
N ASP A 117 8.89 8.75 -0.16
CA ASP A 117 8.59 10.12 0.25
C ASP A 117 8.12 11.04 -0.88
N LEU A 118 7.98 10.54 -2.12
CA LEU A 118 7.47 11.33 -3.26
C LEU A 118 6.19 12.12 -2.95
N PRO A 119 5.18 11.56 -2.25
CA PRO A 119 3.98 12.32 -1.88
C PRO A 119 4.26 13.47 -0.91
N ASN A 120 5.23 13.30 -0.01
CA ASN A 120 5.62 14.33 0.95
C ASN A 120 6.42 15.45 0.25
N VAL A 121 7.34 15.08 -0.64
CA VAL A 121 8.06 16.00 -1.53
C VAL A 121 7.08 16.83 -2.37
N ALA A 122 6.13 16.16 -3.02
CA ALA A 122 5.08 16.80 -3.83
C ALA A 122 4.31 17.85 -3.02
N LYS A 123 3.90 17.50 -1.80
CA LYS A 123 3.20 18.42 -0.89
C LYS A 123 4.09 19.60 -0.49
N LEU A 124 5.37 19.37 -0.20
CA LEU A 124 6.31 20.40 0.24
C LEU A 124 6.49 21.50 -0.82
N ILE A 125 6.67 21.12 -2.10
CA ILE A 125 6.96 22.08 -3.17
C ILE A 125 5.71 22.60 -3.91
N GLY A 126 4.53 22.02 -3.62
CA GLY A 126 3.26 22.37 -4.24
C GLY A 126 3.05 21.78 -5.64
N THR A 127 3.66 20.63 -5.94
CA THR A 127 3.59 19.96 -7.26
C THR A 127 2.77 18.68 -7.17
N PRO A 128 1.91 18.34 -8.15
CA PRO A 128 1.23 17.06 -8.17
C PRO A 128 2.20 15.88 -8.18
N VAL A 129 2.02 14.90 -7.29
CA VAL A 129 2.88 13.69 -7.22
C VAL A 129 2.99 12.95 -8.55
N ARG A 130 1.94 13.00 -9.38
CA ARG A 130 1.92 12.41 -10.72
C ARG A 130 2.98 13.00 -11.65
N GLU A 131 3.29 14.29 -11.50
CA GLU A 131 4.33 14.96 -12.29
C GLU A 131 5.72 14.55 -11.79
N LEU A 132 5.91 14.39 -10.48
CA LEU A 132 7.17 13.87 -9.96
C LEU A 132 7.43 12.42 -10.40
N ARG A 133 6.38 11.61 -10.55
CA ARG A 133 6.47 10.22 -11.04
C ARG A 133 6.89 10.11 -12.51
N THR A 134 6.76 11.17 -13.32
CA THR A 134 7.24 11.15 -14.72
C THR A 134 8.72 11.49 -14.84
N LEU A 135 9.34 12.01 -13.77
CA LEU A 135 10.76 12.33 -13.76
C LEU A 135 11.61 11.05 -13.88
N PRO A 136 12.84 11.13 -14.42
CA PRO A 136 13.80 10.03 -14.36
C PRO A 136 13.94 9.49 -12.93
N ARG A 137 14.03 8.16 -12.79
CA ARG A 137 14.10 7.49 -11.49
C ARG A 137 15.16 8.09 -10.55
N ARG A 138 16.34 8.38 -11.10
CA ARG A 138 17.43 9.03 -10.37
C ARG A 138 17.03 10.38 -9.77
N ILE A 139 16.21 11.18 -10.47
CA ILE A 139 15.74 12.47 -9.95
C ILE A 139 14.73 12.23 -8.83
N GLN A 140 13.81 11.26 -8.98
CA GLN A 140 12.86 10.89 -7.92
C GLN A 140 13.58 10.47 -6.63
N GLU A 141 14.62 9.65 -6.75
CA GLU A 141 15.43 9.20 -5.62
C GLU A 141 16.19 10.37 -4.97
N ASN A 142 16.77 11.27 -5.78
CA ASN A 142 17.49 12.43 -5.26
C ASN A 142 16.58 13.38 -4.48
N ILE A 143 15.39 13.72 -4.99
CA ILE A 143 14.46 14.63 -4.31
C ILE A 143 13.90 14.01 -3.04
N CYS A 144 13.66 12.69 -3.02
CA CYS A 144 13.29 11.98 -1.80
C CYS A 144 14.43 11.96 -0.79
N GLY A 145 15.67 11.67 -1.24
CA GLY A 145 16.85 11.72 -0.38
C GLY A 145 17.07 13.08 0.27
N ALA A 146 16.98 14.17 -0.52
CA ALA A 146 17.08 15.53 0.00
C ALA A 146 15.97 15.82 1.05
N TYR A 147 14.72 15.42 0.76
CA TYR A 147 13.63 15.56 1.72
C TYR A 147 13.89 14.81 3.02
N THR A 148 14.27 13.54 2.97
CA THR A 148 14.56 12.74 4.17
C THR A 148 15.72 13.31 4.99
N MET A 149 16.70 13.93 4.34
CA MET A 149 17.89 14.46 5.01
C MET A 149 17.72 15.88 5.58
N GLU A 150 16.93 16.73 4.93
CA GLU A 150 16.91 18.17 5.22
C GLU A 150 15.56 18.67 5.75
N TYR A 151 14.48 17.89 5.62
CA TYR A 151 13.16 18.33 6.05
C TYR A 151 13.11 18.55 7.57
N ASP A 152 12.68 19.73 7.97
CA ASP A 152 12.44 20.11 9.36
C ASP A 152 10.99 20.57 9.54
N ALA A 153 10.24 19.87 10.39
CA ALA A 153 8.83 20.16 10.66
C ALA A 153 8.61 21.53 11.32
N ASP A 154 9.62 22.08 12.00
CA ASP A 154 9.56 23.37 12.70
C ASP A 154 10.08 24.55 11.85
N SER A 155 10.48 24.29 10.59
CA SER A 155 11.06 25.26 9.66
C SER A 155 10.15 25.56 8.46
N THR A 156 10.43 26.67 7.79
CA THR A 156 9.80 27.01 6.49
C THR A 156 10.32 26.16 5.34
N ASN A 157 11.45 25.45 5.53
CA ASN A 157 12.09 24.59 4.52
C ASN A 157 12.38 25.29 3.18
N ILE A 158 12.58 26.61 3.18
CA ILE A 158 12.75 27.40 1.94
C ILE A 158 13.95 26.90 1.12
N GLU A 159 15.10 26.68 1.75
CA GLU A 159 16.31 26.21 1.05
C GLU A 159 16.10 24.83 0.42
N LEU A 160 15.46 23.91 1.14
CA LEU A 160 15.10 22.59 0.62
C LEU A 160 14.11 22.68 -0.54
N ILE A 161 13.10 23.55 -0.44
CA ILE A 161 12.11 23.78 -1.51
C ILE A 161 12.82 24.27 -2.77
N ASP A 162 13.71 25.25 -2.63
CA ASP A 162 14.45 25.82 -3.75
C ASP A 162 15.39 24.77 -4.36
N HIS A 163 16.11 24.01 -3.54
CA HIS A 163 16.99 22.94 -4.01
C HIS A 163 16.23 21.84 -4.77
N ILE A 164 15.07 21.40 -4.27
CA ILE A 164 14.23 20.42 -4.96
C ILE A 164 13.71 20.99 -6.28
N ARG A 165 13.29 22.26 -6.31
CA ARG A 165 12.83 22.92 -7.55
C ARG A 165 13.91 23.02 -8.61
N GLU A 166 15.15 23.26 -8.21
CA GLU A 166 16.31 23.24 -9.11
C GLU A 166 16.54 21.83 -9.69
N MET A 167 16.44 20.78 -8.88
CA MET A 167 16.64 19.40 -9.33
C MET A 167 15.61 18.91 -10.36
N ILE A 168 14.39 19.45 -10.31
CA ILE A 168 13.29 19.07 -11.23
C ILE A 168 13.15 20.03 -12.41
N ALA A 169 13.97 21.09 -12.49
CA ALA A 169 13.97 22.01 -13.61
C ALA A 169 14.41 21.28 -14.90
N PRO A 170 13.87 21.66 -16.08
CA PRO A 170 14.15 21.01 -17.36
C PRO A 170 15.62 21.07 -17.80
#